data_AF-A0A318JU36-F1
#
_entry.id   AF-A0A318JU36-F1
#
_cell.length_a   1.000
_cell.length_b   1.000
_cell.length_c   1.000
_cell.angle_alpha   90.00
_cell.angle_beta   90.00
_cell.angle_gamma   90.00
#
_symmetry.space_group_name_H-M   'P 1'
#
loop_
_entity.id
_entity.type
_entity.pdbx_description
1 polymer ?
#
loop_
_entity_poly.entity_id
_entity_poly.type
_entity_poly.pdbx_seq_one_letter_code
_entity_poly.pdbx_strand_id
1 'polypeptide(L)' 'MSAACPACSWPSPMLVSSHGAVRYLRCVCGRFLVSHGGGVHLVTDRSTCGTAKAAEHLELIPFPEA' A
#
# COMPACT_ATOMS: atom_id res chain seq x y z
N MET A 1 7.47 -15.05 14.08
CA MET A 1 8.56 -14.47 13.27
C MET A 1 7.99 -13.56 12.20
N SER A 2 8.59 -12.39 11.96
CA SER A 2 8.34 -11.59 10.75
C SER A 2 9.06 -12.27 9.58
N ALA A 3 8.34 -12.67 8.52
CA ALA A 3 9.00 -13.22 7.35
C ALA A 3 9.66 -12.09 6.55
N ALA A 4 10.78 -12.41 5.88
CA ALA A 4 11.51 -11.45 5.08
C ALA A 4 10.66 -10.92 3.90
N CYS A 5 10.93 -9.69 3.48
CA CYS A 5 10.29 -9.13 2.30
C CYS A 5 10.68 -9.96 1.05
N PRO A 6 9.73 -10.53 0.30
CA PRO A 6 10.05 -11.36 -0.87
C PRO A 6 10.64 -10.55 -2.03
N ALA A 7 10.56 -9.22 -2.00
CA ALA A 7 11.06 -8.35 -3.07
C ALA A 7 12.50 -7.84 -2.88
N CYS A 8 12.99 -7.76 -1.65
CA CYS A 8 14.33 -7.23 -1.36
C CYS A 8 15.08 -8.00 -0.25
N SER A 9 14.51 -9.11 0.23
CA SER A 9 15.04 -9.94 1.31
C SER A 9 15.25 -9.24 2.65
N TRP A 10 14.71 -8.03 2.84
CA TRP A 10 14.80 -7.33 4.12
C TRP A 10 14.10 -8.11 5.25
N PRO A 11 14.78 -8.42 6.36
CA PRO A 11 14.31 -9.40 7.33
C PRO A 11 13.23 -8.87 8.30
N SER A 12 13.09 -7.55 8.42
CA SER A 12 12.19 -6.93 9.42
C SER A 12 11.33 -5.82 8.82
N PRO A 13 10.29 -6.14 8.03
CA PRO A 13 9.29 -5.17 7.60
C PRO A 13 8.54 -4.57 8.81
N MET A 14 8.26 -3.28 8.77
CA MET A 14 7.59 -2.55 9.85
C MET A 14 6.08 -2.82 9.85
N LEU A 15 5.47 -3.06 11.02
CA LEU A 15 4.01 -3.17 11.15
C LEU A 15 3.32 -1.81 10.96
N VAL A 16 2.30 -1.78 10.11
CA VAL A 16 1.47 -0.59 9.84
C VAL A 16 0.09 -0.72 10.49
N SER A 17 -0.57 -1.87 10.32
CA SER A 17 -1.90 -2.15 10.88
C SER A 17 -2.11 -3.65 11.09
N SER A 18 -3.07 -4.02 11.94
CA SER A 18 -3.49 -5.41 12.18
C SER A 18 -5.01 -5.52 12.22
N HIS A 19 -5.56 -6.54 11.56
CA HIS A 19 -6.98 -6.87 11.53
C HIS A 19 -7.15 -8.38 11.76
N GLY A 20 -7.42 -8.76 13.01
CA GLY A 20 -7.46 -10.17 13.40
C GLY A 20 -6.14 -10.87 13.14
N ALA A 21 -6.17 -11.94 12.33
CA ALA A 21 -4.98 -12.70 11.94
C ALA A 21 -4.15 -12.06 10.81
N VAL A 22 -4.65 -10.98 10.19
CA VAL A 22 -4.00 -10.29 9.08
C VAL A 22 -3.18 -9.12 9.60
N ARG A 23 -1.93 -8.99 9.14
CA ARG A 23 -1.07 -7.85 9.45
C ARG A 23 -0.60 -7.18 8.17
N TYR A 24 -0.68 -5.87 8.14
CA TYR A 24 -0.19 -5.04 7.04
C TYR A 24 1.17 -4.47 7.43
N LEU A 25 2.18 -4.68 6.60
CA LEU A 25 3.56 -4.30 6.85
C LEU A 25 4.08 -3.36 5.75
N ARG A 26 5.11 -2.58 6.05
CA ARG A 26 5.85 -1.76 5.11
C ARG A 26 7.33 -2.13 5.13
N CYS A 27 7.88 -2.40 3.96
CA CYS A 27 9.31 -2.68 3.81
C CYS A 27 10.10 -1.40 3.53
N VAL A 28 11.39 -1.40 3.88
CA VAL A 28 12.33 -0.31 3.55
C VAL A 28 12.49 -0.08 2.04
N CYS A 29 12.20 -1.08 1.21
CA CYS A 29 12.19 -0.95 -0.25
C CYS A 29 10.93 -0.26 -0.81
N GLY A 30 10.07 0.29 0.05
CA GLY A 30 8.87 1.05 -0.34
C GLY A 30 7.62 0.20 -0.62
N ARG A 31 7.72 -1.13 -0.60
CA ARG A 31 6.60 -2.03 -0.88
C ARG A 31 5.75 -2.29 0.37
N PHE A 32 4.44 -2.42 0.17
CA PHE A 32 3.50 -2.88 1.18
C PHE A 32 3.37 -4.40 1.13
N LEU A 33 3.32 -5.03 2.29
CA LEU A 33 3.21 -6.47 2.45
C LEU A 33 2.01 -6.81 3.33
N VAL A 34 1.43 -7.99 3.11
CA VAL A 34 0.42 -8.57 3.99
C VAL A 34 0.94 -9.90 4.53
N SER A 35 0.85 -10.09 5.84
CA SER A 35 1.12 -11.37 6.48
C SER A 35 -0.17 -11.98 7.02
N HIS A 36 -0.45 -13.22 6.66
CA HIS A 36 -1.55 -14.03 7.18
C HIS A 36 -1.19 -15.52 7.09
N GLY A 37 -1.67 -16.33 8.03
CA GLY A 37 -1.67 -17.80 7.90
C GLY A 37 -0.32 -18.46 7.60
N GLY A 38 0.81 -17.86 8.00
CA GLY A 38 2.15 -18.44 7.84
C GLY A 38 3.01 -17.87 6.69
N GLY A 39 2.50 -16.90 5.92
CA GLY A 39 3.24 -16.29 4.81
C GLY A 39 3.28 -14.76 4.88
N VAL A 40 4.21 -14.17 4.12
CA VAL A 40 4.24 -12.73 3.81
C VAL A 40 4.18 -12.57 2.30
N HIS A 41 3.18 -11.85 1.83
CA HIS A 41 2.89 -11.63 0.42
C HIS A 41 2.99 -10.14 0.09
N LEU A 42 3.35 -9.83 -1.15
CA LEU A 42 3.26 -8.45 -1.65
C LEU A 42 1.77 -8.09 -1.76
N VAL A 43 1.40 -6.93 -1.20
CA VAL A 43 0.16 -6.28 -1.63
C VAL A 43 0.47 -5.82 -3.05
N THR A 44 -0.27 -6.35 -4.04
CA THR A 44 -0.07 -6.14 -5.48
C THR A 44 0.57 -4.79 -5.81
N ASP A 45 1.60 -4.85 -6.66
CA ASP A 45 2.43 -3.72 -7.05
C ASP A 45 1.58 -2.47 -7.29
N ARG A 46 1.80 -1.43 -6.46
CA ARG A 46 1.05 -0.18 -6.55
C ARG A 46 1.26 0.53 -7.89
N SER A 47 2.12 0.07 -8.79
CA SER A 47 2.12 0.55 -10.19
C SER A 47 0.77 0.30 -10.88
N THR A 48 -0.08 -0.61 -10.39
CA THR A 48 -1.46 -0.79 -10.88
C THR A 48 -2.52 -0.16 -9.99
N CYS A 49 -2.16 0.49 -8.86
CA CYS A 49 -2.99 1.59 -8.39
C CYS A 49 -2.69 2.72 -9.37
N GLY A 50 -3.28 2.61 -10.57
CA GLY A 50 -3.08 3.53 -11.66
C GLY A 50 -3.07 4.92 -11.06
N THR A 51 -2.08 5.73 -11.42
CA THR A 51 -2.13 7.18 -11.24
C THR A 51 -3.59 7.54 -11.32
N ALA A 52 -4.22 7.95 -10.21
CA ALA A 52 -5.53 8.57 -10.29
C ALA A 52 -5.30 9.62 -11.36
N LYS A 53 -5.88 9.40 -12.55
CA LYS A 53 -5.58 10.18 -13.74
C LYS A 53 -5.64 11.60 -13.24
N ALA A 54 -4.47 12.29 -13.19
CA ALA A 54 -4.33 13.53 -12.44
C ALA A 54 -5.58 14.33 -12.74
N ALA A 55 -6.40 14.61 -11.73
CA ALA A 55 -7.78 15.03 -11.96
C ALA A 55 -7.75 16.31 -12.80
N GLU A 56 -7.82 16.18 -14.13
CA GLU A 56 -7.84 17.27 -15.11
C GLU A 56 -9.18 18.01 -15.08
N HIS A 57 -9.96 17.81 -14.02
CA HIS A 57 -11.29 18.38 -13.86
C HIS A 57 -11.53 18.76 -12.41
N LEU A 58 -10.59 19.47 -11.79
CA LEU A 58 -10.80 20.19 -10.54
C LEU A 58 -10.98 21.71 -10.80
N GLU A 59 -11.46 22.11 -11.98
CA GLU A 59 -11.65 23.53 -12.35
C GLU A 59 -13.08 23.92 -12.74
N LEU A 60 -14.11 23.16 -12.34
CA LEU A 60 -15.50 23.56 -12.62
C LEU A 60 -16.39 23.44 -11.37
N ILE A 61 -16.04 24.20 -10.33
CA ILE A 61 -17.06 24.67 -9.39
C ILE A 61 -17.47 26.05 -9.93
N PRO A 62 -18.60 26.19 -10.64
CA PRO A 62 -19.07 27.50 -11.06
C PRO A 62 -19.36 28.34 -9.81
N PHE A 63 -18.81 29.55 -9.77
CA PHE A 63 -19.22 30.55 -8.79
C PHE A 63 -20.69 30.89 -9.05
N PRO A 64 -21.53 31.04 -8.01
CA PRO A 64 -22.90 31.49 -8.20
C PRO A 64 -22.89 32.90 -8.80
N GLU A 65 -23.67 33.10 -9.87
CA GLU A 65 -23.94 34.45 -10.38
C GLU A 65 -24.86 35.19 -9.38
N ALA A 66 -24.28 36.25 -8.80
CA ALA A 66 -24.85 37.37 -8.01
C ALA A 66 -25.77 37.04 -6.81
#